data_AF-A0AAT9TBE7-F1
#
_entry.id   AF-A0AAT9TBE7-F1
#
_cell.length_a   1.000
_cell.length_b   1.000
_cell.length_c   1.000
_cell.angle_alpha   90.00
_cell.angle_beta   90.00
_cell.angle_gamma   90.00
#
_symmetry.space_group_name_H-M   'P 1'
#
loop_
_entity.id
_entity.type
_entity.pdbx_description
1 polymer ?
#
loop_
_entity_poly.entity_id
_entity_poly.type
_entity_poly.pdbx_seq_one_letter_code
_entity_poly.pdbx_strand_id
1 'polypeptide(L)'
;MQEHGESPDRGEQTVRRLVEAAGFVIDRAGYAGASTPEILRRAGVSRGVFHHHFEGKEQLGNAILDRQHAFFQQISEQADAGPAPKVWLQALIDISHLYTAGILEDPVLRAAVRLSIEPGPYLTAESYAGPLGAVAAVLESARAADELQDHVTPEEASRTIVGCYSGVQLLALALDERDALHQQVSAMWALIMPGLARPAVLTRLRLSAPPADTARQR
;
A
#
# COMPACT_ATOMS: atom_id res chain seq x y z
N MET A 1 -6.25 31.93 33.30
CA MET A 1 -6.05 31.78 31.85
C MET A 1 -4.76 31.00 31.68
N GLN A 2 -4.85 29.69 31.45
CA GLN A 2 -3.67 28.84 31.22
C GLN A 2 -3.91 28.11 29.89
N GLU A 3 -3.35 28.66 28.82
CA GLU A 3 -3.10 27.92 27.60
C GLU A 3 -1.93 26.97 27.89
N HIS A 4 -2.23 25.72 28.23
CA HIS A 4 -1.24 24.65 28.14
C HIS A 4 -1.12 24.28 26.67
N GLY A 5 -0.19 24.94 25.97
CA GLY A 5 0.29 24.46 24.67
C GLY A 5 0.74 23.01 24.83
N GLU A 6 0.12 22.12 24.07
CA GLU A 6 0.45 20.70 24.05
C GLU A 6 1.92 20.54 23.62
N SER A 7 2.73 19.83 24.40
CA SER A 7 4.12 19.55 24.01
C SER A 7 4.14 18.77 22.69
N PRO A 8 5.09 19.01 21.76
CA PRO A 8 5.10 18.39 20.43
C PRO A 8 4.92 16.86 20.45
N ASP A 9 5.60 16.20 21.40
CA ASP A 9 5.54 14.75 21.63
C ASP A 9 4.14 14.23 22.01
N ARG A 10 3.34 15.04 22.73
CA ARG A 10 1.95 14.69 23.06
C ARG A 10 1.02 14.83 21.85
N GLY A 11 1.22 15.88 21.04
CA GLY A 11 0.45 16.07 19.81
C GLY A 11 0.66 14.93 18.82
N GLU A 12 1.91 14.51 18.60
CA GLU A 12 2.24 13.37 17.76
C GLU A 12 1.64 12.06 18.27
N GLN A 13 1.69 11.82 19.59
CA GLN A 13 1.08 10.64 20.20
C GLN A 13 -0.45 10.64 20.04
N THR A 14 -1.11 11.80 20.17
CA THR A 14 -2.55 11.97 19.95
C THR A 14 -2.93 11.68 18.50
N VAL A 15 -2.19 12.25 17.54
CA VAL A 15 -2.39 11.99 16.10
C VAL A 15 -2.24 10.51 15.80
N ARG A 16 -1.17 9.86 16.30
CA ARG A 16 -0.96 8.42 16.09
C ARG A 16 -2.14 7.58 16.59
N ARG A 17 -2.63 7.85 17.81
CA ARG A 17 -3.80 7.15 18.38
C ARG A 17 -5.06 7.35 17.55
N LEU A 18 -5.27 8.55 17.02
CA LEU A 18 -6.41 8.85 16.15
C LEU A 18 -6.33 8.08 14.83
N VAL A 19 -5.16 8.06 14.18
CA VAL A 19 -4.92 7.33 12.93
C VAL A 19 -5.07 5.82 13.13
N GLU A 20 -4.49 5.25 14.18
CA GLU A 20 -4.63 3.82 14.53
C GLU A 20 -6.10 3.45 14.78
N ALA A 21 -6.83 4.28 15.54
CA ALA A 21 -8.23 4.06 15.81
C ALA A 21 -9.09 4.15 14.55
N ALA A 22 -8.83 5.14 13.70
CA ALA A 22 -9.54 5.33 12.45
C ALA A 22 -9.27 4.22 11.45
N GLY A 23 -8.01 3.80 11.32
CA GLY A 23 -7.61 2.64 10.52
C GLY A 23 -8.41 1.40 10.91
N PHE A 24 -8.48 1.06 12.20
CA PHE A 24 -9.28 -0.08 12.66
C PHE A 24 -10.78 0.03 12.31
N VAL A 25 -11.37 1.21 12.51
CA VAL A 25 -12.81 1.40 12.26
C VAL A 25 -13.12 1.35 10.76
N ILE A 26 -12.27 1.94 9.91
CA ILE A 26 -12.40 1.92 8.46
C ILE A 26 -12.13 0.52 7.91
N ASP A 27 -11.12 -0.18 8.40
CA ASP A 27 -10.83 -1.57 8.01
C ASP A 27 -12.07 -2.47 8.24
N ARG A 28 -12.80 -2.25 9.33
CA ARG A 28 -14.00 -3.02 9.64
C ARG A 28 -15.23 -2.57 8.85
N ALA A 29 -15.54 -1.27 8.87
CA ALA A 29 -16.84 -0.74 8.42
C ALA A 29 -16.81 -0.03 7.07
N GLY A 30 -15.64 0.08 6.44
CA GLY A 30 -15.41 0.90 5.26
C GLY A 30 -15.43 2.39 5.58
N TYR A 31 -15.10 3.21 4.58
CA TYR A 31 -15.09 4.66 4.81
C TYR A 31 -16.50 5.15 5.13
N ALA A 32 -17.52 4.81 4.36
CA ALA A 32 -18.88 5.29 4.59
C ALA A 32 -19.45 4.88 5.97
N GLY A 33 -19.15 3.64 6.41
CA GLY A 33 -19.63 3.10 7.68
C GLY A 33 -18.86 3.57 8.92
N ALA A 34 -17.65 4.12 8.76
CA ALA A 34 -16.82 4.53 9.89
C ALA A 34 -17.41 5.73 10.65
N SER A 35 -17.65 5.59 11.95
CA SER A 35 -18.26 6.65 12.78
C SER A 35 -17.19 7.47 13.51
N THR A 36 -17.15 8.80 13.30
CA THR A 36 -16.22 9.68 14.06
C THR A 36 -16.37 9.50 15.58
N PRO A 37 -17.59 9.48 16.18
CA PRO A 37 -17.76 9.14 17.59
C PRO A 37 -17.10 7.81 18.01
N GLU A 38 -17.17 6.76 17.19
CA GLU A 38 -16.53 5.47 17.48
C GLU A 38 -15.00 5.58 17.43
N ILE A 39 -14.46 6.29 16.45
CA ILE A 39 -13.03 6.57 16.31
C ILE A 39 -12.52 7.31 17.56
N LEU A 40 -13.20 8.38 17.98
CA LEU A 40 -12.82 9.16 19.15
C LEU A 40 -12.83 8.33 20.43
N ARG A 41 -13.88 7.52 20.61
CA ARG A 41 -13.99 6.60 21.75
C ARG A 41 -12.85 5.57 21.77
N ARG A 42 -12.53 4.98 20.62
CA ARG A 42 -11.44 4.01 20.47
C ARG A 42 -10.08 4.66 20.69
N ALA A 43 -9.88 5.85 20.15
CA ALA A 43 -8.66 6.62 20.33
C ALA A 43 -8.49 7.09 21.78
N GLY A 44 -9.57 7.19 22.56
CA GLY A 44 -9.57 7.79 23.89
C GLY A 44 -9.30 9.29 23.85
N VAL A 45 -9.82 9.96 22.81
CA VAL A 45 -9.59 11.38 22.50
C VAL A 45 -10.94 12.11 22.48
N SER A 46 -10.98 13.33 23.02
CA SER A 46 -12.21 14.13 23.03
C SER A 46 -12.48 14.77 21.67
N ARG A 47 -13.73 15.16 21.41
CA ARG A 47 -14.08 15.89 20.17
C ARG A 47 -13.33 17.22 20.04
N GLY A 48 -13.08 17.92 21.14
CA GLY A 48 -12.32 19.18 21.13
C GLY A 48 -10.87 18.97 20.69
N VAL A 49 -10.21 17.93 21.22
CA VAL A 49 -8.84 17.58 20.84
C VAL A 49 -8.78 17.08 19.40
N PHE A 50 -9.79 16.33 18.94
CA PHE A 50 -9.87 15.93 17.54
C PHE A 50 -9.89 17.13 16.59
N HIS A 51 -10.75 18.12 16.85
CA HIS A 51 -10.83 19.32 16.01
C HIS A 51 -9.60 20.24 16.11
N HIS A 52 -8.73 20.02 17.09
CA HIS A 52 -7.42 20.68 17.15
C HIS A 52 -6.45 20.11 16.10
N HIS A 53 -6.53 18.82 15.79
CA HIS A 53 -5.63 18.15 14.84
C HIS A 53 -6.26 17.92 13.46
N PHE A 54 -7.58 17.73 13.39
CA PHE A 54 -8.30 17.36 12.18
C PHE A 54 -9.59 18.15 12.01
N GLU A 55 -9.76 18.79 10.85
CA GLU A 55 -10.97 19.49 10.46
C GLU A 55 -12.17 18.54 10.33
N GLY A 56 -11.90 17.29 9.96
CA GLY A 56 -12.92 16.28 9.81
C GLY A 56 -12.37 14.89 9.49
N LYS A 57 -13.31 13.97 9.27
CA LYS A 57 -13.01 12.58 8.94
C LYS A 57 -12.23 12.44 7.63
N GLU A 58 -12.40 13.38 6.70
CA GLU A 58 -11.68 13.38 5.43
C GLU A 58 -10.18 13.64 5.60
N GLN A 59 -9.81 14.66 6.39
CA GLN A 59 -8.41 14.92 6.72
C GLN A 59 -7.80 13.77 7.53
N LEU A 60 -8.58 13.13 8.39
CA LEU A 60 -8.14 11.91 9.09
C LEU A 60 -7.91 10.74 8.12
N GLY A 61 -8.73 10.60 7.09
CA GLY A 61 -8.52 9.59 6.05
C GLY A 61 -7.29 9.87 5.18
N ASN A 62 -6.97 11.14 4.90
CA ASN A 62 -5.70 11.51 4.26
C ASN A 62 -4.50 11.04 5.10
N ALA A 63 -4.53 11.27 6.42
CA ALA A 63 -3.47 10.80 7.32
C ALA A 63 -3.33 9.27 7.38
N ILE A 64 -4.39 8.52 7.05
CA ILE A 64 -4.32 7.05 6.89
C ILE A 64 -3.67 6.70 5.55
N LEU A 65 -4.03 7.39 4.46
CA LEU A 65 -3.43 7.19 3.13
C LEU A 65 -1.93 7.49 3.12
N ASP A 66 -1.44 8.38 3.99
CA ASP A 66 -0.01 8.63 4.15
C ASP A 66 0.79 7.35 4.43
N ARG A 67 0.18 6.34 5.07
CA ARG A 67 0.81 5.03 5.31
C ARG A 67 1.12 4.30 4.00
N GLN A 68 0.19 4.33 3.06
CA GLN A 68 0.38 3.77 1.72
C GLN A 68 1.34 4.63 0.90
N HIS A 69 1.20 5.95 0.96
CA HIS A 69 2.07 6.88 0.23
C HIS A 69 3.54 6.68 0.62
N ALA A 70 3.83 6.65 1.93
CA ALA A 70 5.19 6.43 2.44
C ALA A 70 5.81 5.12 1.94
N PHE A 71 5.02 4.04 1.84
CA PHE A 71 5.49 2.77 1.30
C PHE A 71 5.97 2.92 -0.15
N PHE A 72 5.15 3.50 -1.03
CA PHE A 72 5.50 3.62 -2.44
C PHE A 72 6.57 4.69 -2.72
N GLN A 73 6.63 5.74 -1.90
CA GLN A 73 7.73 6.70 -1.98
C GLN A 73 9.07 6.02 -1.69
N GLN A 74 9.15 5.20 -0.64
CA GLN A 74 10.36 4.44 -0.35
C GLN A 74 10.75 3.51 -1.50
N ILE A 75 9.80 2.86 -2.17
CA ILE A 75 10.09 2.01 -3.33
C ILE A 75 10.64 2.84 -4.50
N SER A 76 10.06 4.00 -4.79
CA SER A 76 10.54 4.88 -5.86
C SER A 76 11.97 5.35 -5.59
N GLU A 77 12.24 5.82 -4.37
CA GLU A 77 13.58 6.25 -3.94
C GLU A 77 14.62 5.12 -4.05
N GLN A 78 14.23 3.89 -3.69
CA GLN A 78 15.09 2.71 -3.82
C GLN A 78 15.36 2.33 -5.28
N ALA A 79 14.38 2.50 -6.18
CA ALA A 79 14.57 2.24 -7.60
C ALA A 79 15.51 3.26 -8.25
N ASP A 80 15.45 4.52 -7.81
CA ASP A 80 16.24 5.63 -8.37
C ASP A 80 17.67 5.69 -7.82
N ALA A 81 17.83 5.54 -6.51
CA ALA A 81 19.09 5.81 -5.81
C ALA A 81 19.60 4.64 -4.95
N GLY A 82 18.84 3.55 -4.85
CA GLY A 82 19.21 2.36 -4.09
C GLY A 82 20.20 1.46 -4.81
N PRO A 83 20.77 0.46 -4.10
CA PRO A 83 21.59 -0.56 -4.73
C PRO A 83 20.73 -1.39 -5.70
N ALA A 84 21.18 -1.51 -6.95
CA ALA A 84 20.47 -2.29 -7.94
C ALA A 84 20.31 -3.76 -7.49
N PRO A 85 19.09 -4.32 -7.53
CA PRO A 85 18.88 -5.73 -7.28
C PRO A 85 19.54 -6.58 -8.36
N LYS A 86 19.68 -7.89 -8.10
CA LYS A 86 20.20 -8.84 -9.10
C LYS A 86 19.25 -9.03 -10.29
N VAL A 87 17.95 -8.86 -10.07
CA VAL A 87 16.87 -8.97 -11.06
C VAL A 87 15.77 -8.01 -10.61
N TRP A 88 15.46 -6.99 -11.42
CA TRP A 88 14.45 -5.99 -11.12
C TRP A 88 13.04 -6.56 -11.11
N LEU A 89 12.72 -7.47 -12.03
CA LEU A 89 11.43 -8.16 -12.04
C LEU A 89 11.22 -9.02 -10.79
N GLN A 90 12.28 -9.59 -10.20
CA GLN A 90 12.17 -10.27 -8.91
C GLN A 90 11.88 -9.27 -7.78
N ALA A 91 12.55 -8.11 -7.79
CA ALA A 91 12.28 -7.06 -6.80
C ALA A 91 10.83 -6.60 -6.87
N LEU A 92 10.25 -6.45 -8.06
CA LEU A 92 8.84 -6.10 -8.24
C LEU A 92 7.88 -7.13 -7.59
N ILE A 93 8.15 -8.42 -7.80
CA ILE A 93 7.38 -9.50 -7.17
C ILE A 93 7.54 -9.44 -5.65
N ASP A 94 8.76 -9.32 -5.16
CA ASP A 94 9.05 -9.29 -3.73
C ASP A 94 8.39 -8.07 -3.05
N ILE A 95 8.39 -6.90 -3.68
CA ILE A 95 7.70 -5.69 -3.22
C ILE A 95 6.20 -5.92 -3.10
N SER A 96 5.58 -6.56 -4.10
CA SER A 96 4.14 -6.85 -4.04
C SER A 96 3.78 -7.79 -2.88
N HIS A 97 4.65 -8.76 -2.57
CA HIS A 97 4.46 -9.65 -1.42
C HIS A 97 4.76 -8.98 -0.09
N LEU A 98 5.76 -8.10 -0.03
CA LEU A 98 6.02 -7.26 1.14
C LEU A 98 4.81 -6.37 1.45
N TYR A 99 4.25 -5.76 0.40
CA TYR A 99 3.04 -4.95 0.52
C TYR A 99 1.84 -5.80 0.97
N THR A 100 1.69 -7.01 0.44
CA THR A 100 0.67 -7.98 0.87
C THR A 100 0.80 -8.33 2.35
N ALA A 101 2.02 -8.64 2.82
CA ALA A 101 2.27 -8.94 4.22
C ALA A 101 1.92 -7.74 5.11
N GLY A 102 2.29 -6.52 4.70
CA GLY A 102 1.90 -5.30 5.39
C GLY A 102 0.38 -5.14 5.48
N ILE A 103 -0.37 -5.42 4.42
CA ILE A 103 -1.85 -5.39 4.45
C ILE A 103 -2.40 -6.42 5.45
N LEU A 104 -1.81 -7.60 5.54
CA LEU A 104 -2.24 -8.65 6.47
C LEU A 104 -1.92 -8.31 7.93
N GLU A 105 -0.83 -7.60 8.20
CA GLU A 105 -0.35 -7.33 9.56
C GLU A 105 -0.74 -5.96 10.12
N ASP A 106 -0.83 -4.92 9.28
CA ASP A 106 -1.06 -3.52 9.67
C ASP A 106 -2.49 -3.07 9.31
N PRO A 107 -3.41 -2.93 10.29
CA PRO A 107 -4.78 -2.48 10.05
C PRO A 107 -4.88 -1.07 9.45
N VAL A 108 -3.89 -0.20 9.71
CA VAL A 108 -3.89 1.16 9.15
C VAL A 108 -3.58 1.09 7.66
N LEU A 109 -2.57 0.30 7.28
CA LEU A 109 -2.27 0.07 5.87
C LEU A 109 -3.44 -0.61 5.14
N ARG A 110 -4.06 -1.60 5.78
CA ARG A 110 -5.26 -2.26 5.24
C ARG A 110 -6.41 -1.29 5.01
N ALA A 111 -6.65 -0.39 5.96
CA ALA A 111 -7.62 0.68 5.81
C ALA A 111 -7.26 1.64 4.68
N ALA A 112 -5.98 2.03 4.55
CA ALA A 112 -5.52 2.88 3.45
C ALA A 112 -5.82 2.25 2.08
N VAL A 113 -5.53 0.95 1.91
CA VAL A 113 -5.87 0.21 0.69
C VAL A 113 -7.38 0.19 0.46
N ARG A 114 -8.17 -0.07 1.51
CA ARG A 114 -9.63 -0.08 1.44
C ARG A 114 -10.20 1.26 0.97
N LEU A 115 -9.63 2.38 1.44
CA LEU A 115 -10.01 3.73 1.00
C LEU A 115 -9.85 3.91 -0.51
N SER A 116 -8.78 3.38 -1.10
CA SER A 116 -8.46 3.53 -2.53
C SER A 116 -9.29 2.63 -3.45
N ILE A 117 -9.95 1.58 -2.94
CA ILE A 117 -10.70 0.59 -3.76
C ILE A 117 -12.23 0.70 -3.60
N GLU A 118 -12.72 1.26 -2.50
CA GLU A 118 -14.16 1.45 -2.28
C GLU A 118 -14.67 2.76 -2.91
N PRO A 119 -15.95 2.80 -3.35
CA PRO A 119 -16.57 4.06 -3.73
C PRO A 119 -16.52 5.08 -2.59
N GLY A 120 -15.94 6.25 -2.85
CA GLY A 120 -15.74 7.27 -1.84
C GLY A 120 -14.82 8.39 -2.34
N PRO A 121 -14.44 9.33 -1.46
CA PRO A 121 -13.64 10.49 -1.84
C PRO A 121 -12.20 10.15 -2.23
N TYR A 122 -11.73 8.93 -1.94
CA TYR A 122 -10.35 8.51 -2.17
C TYR A 122 -10.16 7.61 -3.39
N LEU A 123 -11.24 7.24 -4.09
CA LEU A 123 -11.14 6.56 -5.39
C LEU A 123 -10.82 7.61 -6.47
N THR A 124 -9.56 8.07 -6.48
CA THR A 124 -9.07 9.17 -7.33
C THR A 124 -7.76 8.79 -7.99
N ALA A 125 -7.38 9.51 -9.06
CA ALA A 125 -6.08 9.31 -9.70
C ALA A 125 -4.91 9.57 -8.74
N GLU A 126 -5.07 10.51 -7.80
CA GLU A 126 -4.06 10.87 -6.81
C GLU A 126 -3.68 9.71 -5.89
N SER A 127 -4.67 8.96 -5.40
CA SER A 127 -4.44 7.76 -4.56
C SER A 127 -3.63 6.68 -5.27
N TYR A 128 -3.65 6.64 -6.60
CA TYR A 128 -2.89 5.67 -7.40
C TYR A 128 -1.58 6.23 -7.96
N ALA A 129 -1.29 7.53 -7.81
CA ALA A 129 -0.10 8.15 -8.37
C ALA A 129 1.20 7.54 -7.82
N GLY A 130 1.27 7.31 -6.51
CA GLY A 130 2.42 6.65 -5.86
C GLY A 130 2.68 5.22 -6.36
N PRO A 131 1.70 4.31 -6.27
CA PRO A 131 1.83 2.95 -6.81
C PRO A 131 2.22 2.91 -8.30
N LEU A 132 1.59 3.74 -9.13
CA LEU A 132 1.87 3.80 -10.57
C LEU A 132 3.31 4.27 -10.84
N GLY A 133 3.75 5.32 -10.15
CA GLY A 133 5.11 5.86 -10.27
C GLY A 133 6.17 4.85 -9.83
N ALA A 134 6.00 4.27 -8.65
CA ALA A 134 6.95 3.29 -8.10
C ALA A 134 7.09 2.05 -8.97
N VAL A 135 5.98 1.49 -9.47
CA VAL A 135 6.01 0.32 -10.37
C VAL A 135 6.62 0.69 -11.72
N ALA A 136 6.30 1.87 -12.28
CA ALA A 136 6.91 2.34 -13.52
C ALA A 136 8.43 2.49 -13.39
N ALA A 137 8.92 3.07 -12.28
CA ALA A 137 10.35 3.23 -12.03
C ALA A 137 11.09 1.88 -11.98
N VAL A 138 10.53 0.88 -11.30
CA VAL A 138 11.10 -0.48 -11.26
C VAL A 138 11.11 -1.12 -12.66
N LEU A 139 10.05 -0.93 -13.45
CA LEU A 139 9.96 -1.45 -14.81
C LEU A 139 10.92 -0.75 -15.77
N GLU A 140 11.17 0.54 -15.61
CA GLU A 140 12.19 1.26 -16.39
C GLU A 140 13.59 0.71 -16.10
N SER A 141 13.92 0.46 -14.83
CA SER A 141 15.19 -0.18 -14.48
C SER A 141 15.28 -1.61 -15.00
N ALA A 142 14.19 -2.37 -14.97
CA ALA A 142 14.12 -3.71 -15.59
C ALA A 142 14.36 -3.65 -17.11
N ARG A 143 13.80 -2.65 -17.79
CA ARG A 143 14.01 -2.41 -19.23
C ARG A 143 15.48 -2.09 -19.52
N ALA A 144 16.10 -1.22 -18.72
CA ALA A 144 17.51 -0.87 -18.84
C ALA A 144 18.44 -2.07 -18.59
N ALA A 145 18.02 -3.01 -17.75
CA ALA A 145 18.71 -4.27 -17.47
C ALA A 145 18.42 -5.40 -18.48
N ASP A 146 17.70 -5.11 -19.57
CA ASP A 146 17.28 -6.07 -20.61
C ASP A 146 16.43 -7.23 -20.08
N GLU A 147 15.61 -6.98 -19.06
CA GLU A 147 14.75 -8.01 -18.45
C GLU A 147 13.36 -8.12 -19.10
N LEU A 148 12.90 -7.06 -19.75
CA LEU A 148 11.55 -6.96 -20.35
C LEU A 148 11.53 -7.43 -21.80
N GLN A 149 10.36 -7.91 -22.26
CA GLN A 149 10.13 -8.12 -23.69
C GLN A 149 10.10 -6.80 -24.47
N ASP A 150 10.45 -6.86 -25.76
CA ASP A 150 10.63 -5.66 -26.60
C ASP A 150 9.34 -4.85 -26.79
N HIS A 151 8.17 -5.49 -26.69
CA HIS A 151 6.87 -4.86 -26.89
C HIS A 151 6.29 -4.21 -25.61
N VAL A 152 6.98 -4.35 -24.47
CA VAL A 152 6.48 -3.89 -23.17
C VAL A 152 6.81 -2.42 -22.97
N THR A 153 5.77 -1.61 -22.81
CA THR A 153 5.89 -0.22 -22.35
C THR A 153 5.78 -0.18 -20.82
N PRO A 154 6.79 0.32 -20.07
CA PRO A 154 6.74 0.40 -18.60
C PRO A 154 5.50 1.12 -18.05
N GLU A 155 5.04 2.18 -18.72
CA GLU A 155 3.84 2.94 -18.35
C GLU A 155 2.54 2.13 -18.49
N GLU A 156 2.38 1.35 -19.55
CA GLU A 156 1.19 0.51 -19.77
C GLU A 156 1.20 -0.73 -18.87
N ALA A 157 2.39 -1.30 -18.68
CA ALA A 157 2.61 -2.41 -17.77
C ALA A 157 2.34 -2.02 -16.31
N SER A 158 2.76 -0.82 -15.87
CA SER A 158 2.49 -0.35 -14.51
C SER A 158 0.99 -0.21 -14.23
N ARG A 159 0.23 0.39 -15.15
CA ARG A 159 -1.23 0.48 -15.05
C ARG A 159 -1.89 -0.89 -14.95
N THR A 160 -1.44 -1.83 -15.79
CA THR A 160 -1.98 -3.19 -15.81
C THR A 160 -1.68 -3.92 -14.49
N ILE A 161 -0.45 -3.85 -14.00
CA ILE A 161 -0.02 -4.51 -12.76
C ILE A 161 -0.74 -3.92 -11.55
N VAL A 162 -0.79 -2.59 -11.42
CA VAL A 162 -1.49 -1.92 -10.32
C VAL A 162 -2.99 -2.22 -10.36
N GLY A 163 -3.60 -2.23 -11.55
CA GLY A 163 -4.99 -2.61 -11.75
C GLY A 163 -5.29 -4.07 -11.34
N CYS A 164 -4.47 -5.02 -11.79
CA CYS A 164 -4.58 -6.42 -11.41
C CYS A 164 -4.41 -6.64 -9.90
N TYR A 165 -3.40 -6.00 -9.29
CA TYR A 165 -3.18 -6.12 -7.85
C TYR A 165 -4.35 -5.54 -7.05
N SER A 166 -4.86 -4.37 -7.47
CA SER A 166 -6.04 -3.73 -6.84
C SER A 166 -7.29 -4.60 -7.00
N GLY A 167 -7.46 -5.25 -8.15
CA GLY A 167 -8.53 -6.21 -8.38
C GLY A 167 -8.45 -7.46 -7.48
N VAL A 168 -7.24 -7.97 -7.24
CA VAL A 168 -7.02 -9.05 -6.27
C VAL A 168 -7.45 -8.62 -4.87
N GLN A 169 -7.04 -7.42 -4.42
CA GLN A 169 -7.44 -6.89 -3.11
C GLN A 169 -8.96 -6.69 -3.00
N LEU A 170 -9.59 -6.17 -4.05
CA LEU A 170 -11.03 -5.96 -4.11
C LEU A 170 -11.81 -7.28 -3.99
N LEU A 171 -11.41 -8.32 -4.74
CA LEU A 171 -12.05 -9.63 -4.67
C LEU A 171 -11.80 -10.31 -3.32
N ALA A 172 -10.59 -10.23 -2.77
CA ALA A 172 -10.30 -10.78 -1.44
C ALA A 172 -11.14 -10.11 -0.35
N LEU A 173 -11.39 -8.81 -0.45
CA LEU A 173 -12.30 -8.10 0.45
C LEU A 173 -13.75 -8.55 0.25
N ALA A 174 -14.22 -8.65 -1.00
CA ALA A 174 -15.60 -9.01 -1.32
C ALA A 174 -15.96 -10.46 -0.94
N LEU A 175 -14.98 -11.37 -1.01
CA LEU A 175 -15.16 -12.80 -0.75
C LEU A 175 -14.73 -13.21 0.67
N ASP A 176 -14.24 -12.28 1.48
CA ASP A 176 -13.63 -12.52 2.81
C ASP A 176 -12.46 -13.53 2.76
N GLU A 177 -11.65 -13.45 1.70
CA GLU A 177 -10.52 -14.34 1.41
C GLU A 177 -9.16 -13.66 1.66
N ARG A 178 -9.09 -12.74 2.63
CA ARG A 178 -7.85 -12.00 2.90
C ARG A 178 -6.65 -12.91 3.18
N ASP A 179 -6.86 -14.02 3.89
CA ASP A 179 -5.78 -14.96 4.22
C ASP A 179 -5.17 -15.65 2.99
N ALA A 180 -5.87 -15.62 1.84
CA ALA A 180 -5.39 -16.16 0.57
C ALA A 180 -4.65 -15.13 -0.31
N LEU A 181 -4.48 -13.88 0.15
CA LEU A 181 -3.91 -12.80 -0.68
C LEU A 181 -2.54 -13.14 -1.27
N HIS A 182 -1.63 -13.76 -0.51
CA HIS A 182 -0.33 -14.17 -1.04
C HIS A 182 -0.47 -15.18 -2.19
N GLN A 183 -1.39 -16.14 -2.07
CA GLN A 183 -1.66 -17.12 -3.12
C GLN A 183 -2.23 -16.44 -4.37
N GLN A 184 -3.18 -15.52 -4.20
CA GLN A 184 -3.80 -14.78 -5.31
C GLN A 184 -2.79 -13.87 -6.02
N VAL A 185 -1.91 -13.18 -5.29
CA VAL A 185 -0.82 -12.37 -5.86
C VAL A 185 0.18 -13.26 -6.61
N SER A 186 0.49 -14.45 -6.09
CA SER A 186 1.35 -15.41 -6.79
C SER A 186 0.72 -15.87 -8.12
N ALA A 187 -0.59 -16.13 -8.12
CA ALA A 187 -1.34 -16.50 -9.31
C ALA A 187 -1.40 -15.36 -10.34
N MET A 188 -1.60 -14.12 -9.88
CA MET A 188 -1.51 -12.91 -10.71
C MET A 188 -0.16 -12.84 -11.42
N TRP A 189 0.96 -13.02 -10.70
CA TRP A 189 2.28 -13.00 -11.31
C TRP A 189 2.53 -14.15 -12.28
N ALA A 190 2.02 -15.35 -11.99
CA ALA A 190 2.11 -16.49 -12.90
C ALA A 190 1.43 -16.23 -14.26
N LEU A 191 0.37 -15.41 -14.27
CA LEU A 191 -0.33 -15.00 -15.49
C LEU A 191 0.35 -13.83 -16.20
N ILE A 192 0.90 -12.85 -15.46
CA ILE A 192 1.48 -11.62 -16.03
C ILE A 192 2.92 -11.84 -16.52
N MET A 193 3.77 -12.51 -15.74
CA MET A 193 5.21 -12.60 -16.00
C MET A 193 5.59 -13.19 -17.37
N PRO A 194 4.88 -14.20 -17.93
CA PRO A 194 5.16 -14.69 -19.27
C PRO A 194 4.99 -13.66 -20.39
N GLY A 195 4.15 -12.63 -20.20
CA GLY A 195 4.00 -11.51 -21.14
C GLY A 195 4.99 -10.36 -20.90
N LEU A 196 5.55 -10.28 -19.70
CA LEU A 196 6.41 -9.17 -19.28
C LEU A 196 7.90 -9.48 -19.42
N ALA A 197 8.33 -10.63 -18.91
CA ALA A 197 9.74 -11.00 -18.77
C ALA A 197 10.28 -11.65 -20.05
N ARG A 198 11.56 -11.42 -20.36
CA ARG A 198 12.28 -12.26 -21.33
C ARG A 198 12.35 -13.72 -20.83
N PRO A 199 12.33 -14.73 -21.72
CA PRO A 199 12.34 -16.14 -21.31
C PRO A 199 13.50 -16.53 -20.38
N ALA A 200 14.71 -16.00 -20.63
CA ALA A 200 15.88 -16.26 -19.80
C ALA A 200 15.73 -15.70 -18.37
N VAL A 201 15.06 -14.56 -18.21
CA VAL A 201 14.78 -13.98 -16.89
C VAL A 201 13.65 -14.74 -16.19
N LEU A 202 12.58 -15.09 -16.91
CA LEU A 202 11.41 -15.78 -16.38
C LEU A 202 11.77 -17.07 -15.61
N THR A 203 12.71 -17.86 -16.12
CA THR A 203 13.16 -19.11 -15.47
C THR A 203 13.87 -18.92 -14.12
N ARG A 204 14.31 -17.69 -13.83
CA ARG A 204 15.02 -17.32 -12.59
C ARG A 204 14.08 -16.70 -11.56
N LEU A 205 12.85 -16.38 -11.94
CA LEU A 205 11.89 -15.70 -11.07
C LEU A 205 11.21 -16.68 -10.12
N ARG A 206 11.04 -16.22 -8.89
CA ARG A 206 10.27 -16.86 -7.84
C ARG A 206 9.00 -16.04 -7.66
N LEU A 207 7.88 -16.60 -8.11
CA LEU A 207 6.59 -15.90 -8.17
C LEU A 207 5.80 -15.98 -6.86
N SER A 208 6.23 -16.82 -5.91
CA SER A 208 5.57 -17.02 -4.63
C SER A 208 6.13 -16.12 -3.53
N ALA A 209 5.35 -15.94 -2.46
CA ALA A 209 5.79 -15.20 -1.29
C ALA A 209 7.12 -15.73 -0.69
N PRO A 210 8.03 -14.87 -0.20
CA PRO A 210 9.21 -15.31 0.56
C PRO A 210 8.82 -16.21 1.74
N PRO A 211 9.62 -17.22 2.08
CA PRO A 211 9.49 -17.87 3.38
C PRO A 211 9.62 -16.81 4.49
N ALA A 212 8.81 -16.93 5.55
CA ALA A 212 8.69 -15.93 6.61
C ALA A 212 10.01 -15.55 7.32
N ASP A 213 11.06 -16.37 7.20
CA ASP A 213 12.36 -16.14 7.84
C ASP A 213 13.28 -15.18 7.10
N THR A 214 13.07 -14.93 5.80
CA THR A 214 13.98 -14.06 5.03
C THR A 214 13.66 -12.57 5.18
N ALA A 215 12.48 -12.21 5.68
CA ALA A 215 12.03 -10.83 5.85
C ALA A 215 12.65 -10.12 7.08
N ARG A 216 13.22 -10.87 8.03
CA ARG A 216 13.83 -10.32 9.26
C ARG A 216 15.31 -9.95 9.12
N GLN A 217 15.93 -10.15 7.95
CA GLN A 217 17.38 -10.01 7.77
C GLN A 217 17.80 -9.01 6.67
N ARG A 218 16.92 -8.08 6.25
CA ARG A 218 17.29 -7.00 5.33
C ARG A 218 16.88 -5.65 5.86
#